data_AF-A0A527I1Y1-F1
#
_entry.id   AF-A0A527I1Y1-F1
#
_cell.length_a   1.000
_cell.length_b   1.000
_cell.length_c   1.000
_cell.angle_alpha   90.00
_cell.angle_beta   90.00
_cell.angle_gamma   90.00
#
_symmetry.space_group_name_H-M   'P 1'
#
loop_
_entity.id
_entity.type
_entity.pdbx_description
1 polymer ?
#
loop_
_entity_poly.entity_id
_entity_poly.type
_entity_poly.pdbx_seq_one_letter_code
_entity_poly.pdbx_strand_id
1 'polypeptide(L)'
;MIDIARAAGCSQATVSFVLNNSPGIKLSQQTRERVIEAARTLGYTAPAFEALHPALPAFGGPAFEGLDGVIGFAVDQLATSPEAVVAIEGARQA
;
A
#
# COMPACT_ATOMS: atom_id res chain seq x y z
N MET A 1 4.98 0.19 -9.63
CA MET A 1 6.39 0.44 -9.22
C MET A 1 7.33 0.81 -10.36
N ILE A 2 7.09 0.39 -11.63
CA ILE A 2 8.00 0.72 -12.76
C ILE A 2 8.08 2.23 -12.94
N ASP A 3 6.94 2.91 -12.90
CA ASP A 3 6.87 4.34 -13.17
C ASP A 3 7.52 5.17 -12.06
N ILE A 4 7.37 4.72 -10.80
CA ILE A 4 8.09 5.31 -9.64
C ILE A 4 9.61 5.16 -9.82
N ALA A 5 10.07 3.97 -10.22
CA ALA A 5 11.50 3.71 -10.43
C ALA A 5 12.07 4.60 -11.56
N ARG A 6 11.31 4.74 -12.65
CA ARG A 6 11.66 5.63 -13.77
C ARG A 6 11.71 7.10 -13.33
N ALA A 7 10.71 7.57 -12.60
CA ALA A 7 10.64 8.95 -12.11
C ALA A 7 11.73 9.27 -11.07
N ALA A 8 12.04 8.33 -10.17
CA ALA A 8 13.08 8.50 -9.16
C ALA A 8 14.51 8.25 -9.68
N GLY A 9 14.65 7.72 -10.90
CA GLY A 9 15.94 7.39 -11.51
C GLY A 9 16.67 6.27 -10.77
N CYS A 10 15.96 5.21 -10.35
CA CYS A 10 16.54 4.07 -9.65
C CYS A 10 15.94 2.74 -10.15
N SER A 11 16.42 1.61 -9.61
CA SER A 11 15.86 0.30 -9.94
C SER A 11 14.51 0.05 -9.25
N GLN A 12 13.70 -0.87 -9.80
CA GLN A 12 12.49 -1.32 -9.11
C GLN A 12 12.77 -1.95 -7.73
N ALA A 13 13.87 -2.68 -7.59
CA ALA A 13 14.28 -3.27 -6.32
C ALA A 13 14.53 -2.18 -5.27
N THR A 14 15.19 -1.08 -5.67
CA THR A 14 15.41 0.09 -4.81
C THR A 14 14.09 0.70 -4.35
N VAL A 15 13.13 0.85 -5.28
CA VAL A 15 11.79 1.33 -4.95
C VAL A 15 11.12 0.41 -3.94
N SER A 16 11.16 -0.91 -4.16
CA SER A 16 10.60 -1.90 -3.23
C SER A 16 11.21 -1.78 -1.83
N PHE A 17 12.54 -1.66 -1.71
CA PHE A 17 13.20 -1.51 -0.42
C PHE A 17 12.80 -0.23 0.32
N VAL A 18 12.62 0.87 -0.42
CA VAL A 18 12.17 2.13 0.17
C VAL A 18 10.71 2.04 0.61
N LEU A 19 9.82 1.58 -0.26
CA LEU A 19 8.39 1.55 0.01
C LEU A 19 8.01 0.53 1.10
N ASN A 20 8.75 -0.58 1.21
CA ASN A 20 8.53 -1.60 2.23
C ASN A 20 9.37 -1.39 3.50
N ASN A 21 10.13 -0.29 3.57
CA ASN A 21 11.06 0.01 4.66
C ASN A 21 11.95 -1.19 5.07
N SER A 22 12.50 -1.90 4.07
CA SER A 22 13.18 -3.17 4.31
C SER A 22 14.42 -3.00 5.21
N PRO A 23 14.51 -3.72 6.35
CA PRO A 23 15.62 -3.59 7.28
C PRO A 23 16.92 -4.14 6.67
N GLY A 24 18.06 -3.58 7.09
CA GLY A 24 19.39 -4.05 6.69
C GLY A 24 19.92 -3.50 5.36
N ILE A 25 19.09 -2.78 4.58
CA ILE A 25 19.53 -2.15 3.32
C ILE A 25 20.03 -0.72 3.59
N LYS A 26 21.30 -0.47 3.30
CA LYS A 26 21.91 0.88 3.35
C LYS A 26 21.62 1.63 2.05
N LEU A 27 20.60 2.48 2.07
CA LEU A 27 20.28 3.42 1.00
C LEU A 27 20.56 4.85 1.46
N SER A 28 21.04 5.71 0.56
CA SER A 28 21.22 7.12 0.89
C SER A 28 19.86 7.76 1.16
N GLN A 29 19.82 8.68 2.12
CA GLN A 29 18.62 9.44 2.45
C GLN A 29 18.05 10.14 1.21
N GLN A 30 18.92 10.75 0.40
CA GLN A 30 18.54 11.38 -0.87
C GLN A 30 17.82 10.42 -1.83
N THR A 31 18.25 9.16 -1.93
CA THR A 31 17.56 8.18 -2.81
C THR A 31 16.20 7.80 -2.24
N ARG A 32 16.11 7.67 -0.92
CA ARG A 32 14.84 7.42 -0.23
C ARG A 32 13.85 8.56 -0.46
N GLU A 33 14.29 9.80 -0.32
CA GLU A 33 13.48 11.01 -0.54
C GLU A 33 12.96 11.10 -1.99
N ARG A 34 13.82 10.90 -3.00
CA ARG A 34 13.41 10.91 -4.42
C ARG A 34 12.35 9.85 -4.72
N VAL A 35 12.51 8.64 -4.18
CA VAL A 35 11.51 7.58 -4.34
C VAL A 35 10.19 7.95 -3.67
N ILE A 36 10.25 8.56 -2.49
CA ILE A 36 9.06 9.01 -1.76
C ILE A 36 8.31 10.10 -2.52
N GLU A 37 9.02 11.09 -3.04
CA GLU A 37 8.42 12.17 -3.81
C GLU A 37 7.82 11.67 -5.14
N ALA A 38 8.52 10.79 -5.85
CA ALA A 38 8.02 10.16 -7.06
C ALA A 38 6.75 9.33 -6.80
N ALA A 39 6.73 8.56 -5.70
CA ALA A 39 5.56 7.78 -5.30
C ALA A 39 4.35 8.69 -5.00
N ARG A 40 4.54 9.78 -4.25
CA ARG A 40 3.48 10.75 -3.94
C ARG A 40 2.93 11.42 -5.20
N THR A 41 3.82 11.92 -6.07
CA THR A 41 3.42 12.60 -7.30
C THR A 41 2.60 11.71 -8.22
N LEU A 42 2.90 10.41 -8.24
CA LEU A 42 2.17 9.41 -9.02
C LEU A 42 0.94 8.84 -8.29
N GLY A 43 0.57 9.36 -7.12
CA GLY A 43 -0.59 8.90 -6.34
C GLY A 43 -0.45 7.49 -5.77
N TYR A 44 0.77 6.98 -5.62
CA TYR A 44 1.00 5.66 -5.06
C TYR A 44 0.78 5.67 -3.55
N THR A 45 -0.23 4.93 -3.09
CA THR A 45 -0.57 4.76 -1.68
C THR A 45 -0.20 3.34 -1.25
N ALA A 46 0.85 3.20 -0.44
CA ALA A 46 1.18 1.95 0.25
C ALA A 46 0.86 2.09 1.75
N PRO A 47 0.61 0.98 2.48
CA PRO A 47 0.35 1.04 3.93
C PRO A 47 1.47 1.73 4.70
N ALA A 48 2.72 1.54 4.27
CA ALA A 48 3.89 2.21 4.87
C ALA A 48 3.97 3.72 4.56
N PHE A 49 3.30 4.20 3.50
CA PHE A 49 3.19 5.63 3.17
C PHE A 49 2.08 6.33 3.93
N GLU A 50 1.05 5.59 4.32
CA GLU A 50 -0.04 6.10 5.14
C GLU A 50 0.49 6.65 6.48
N ALA A 51 1.47 5.96 7.08
CA ALA A 51 2.18 6.44 8.28
C ALA A 51 2.99 7.74 8.08
N LEU A 52 3.30 8.12 6.84
CA LEU A 52 4.07 9.34 6.48
C LEU A 52 3.18 10.47 5.95
N HIS A 53 1.89 10.23 5.76
CA HIS A 53 0.91 11.27 5.46
C HIS A 53 0.21 11.69 6.76
N PRO A 54 0.28 12.97 7.18
CA PRO A 54 -0.63 13.44 8.22
C PRO A 54 -2.04 13.39 7.64
N ALA A 55 -2.81 12.38 8.08
CA ALA A 55 -4.24 12.16 7.88
C ALA A 55 -4.89 13.06 6.80
N LEU A 56 -4.65 12.75 5.53
CA LEU A 56 -5.61 13.14 4.51
C LEU A 56 -6.76 12.15 4.60
N PRO A 57 -8.02 12.59 4.79
CA PRO A 57 -9.19 11.72 4.67
C PRO A 57 -9.37 11.39 3.19
N ALA A 58 -8.53 10.52 2.66
CA ALA A 58 -8.52 10.12 1.25
C ALA A 58 -9.41 8.90 1.02
N PHE A 59 -10.58 8.89 1.64
CA PHE A 59 -11.82 8.24 1.22
C PHE A 59 -12.87 8.96 2.06
N GLY A 60 -13.79 9.69 1.43
CA GLY A 60 -14.81 10.52 2.09
C GLY A 60 -15.87 9.75 2.87
N GLY A 61 -15.48 8.71 3.61
CA GLY A 61 -16.26 8.08 4.65
C GLY A 61 -15.89 8.68 6.01
N PRO A 62 -16.76 8.57 7.02
CA PRO A 62 -16.38 8.91 8.38
C PRO A 62 -15.11 8.14 8.74
N ALA A 63 -14.19 8.77 9.47
CA ALA A 63 -13.13 8.05 10.14
C ALA A 63 -13.79 6.92 10.93
N PHE A 64 -13.62 5.68 10.49
CA PHE A 64 -14.23 4.52 11.14
C PHE A 64 -13.59 4.39 12.52
N GLU A 65 -14.23 5.00 13.51
CA GLU A 65 -13.93 4.85 14.93
C GLU A 65 -14.30 3.41 15.31
N GLY A 66 -13.38 2.47 15.06
CA GLY A 66 -13.61 1.04 15.29
C GLY A 66 -12.93 0.09 14.31
N LEU A 67 -11.68 0.33 13.94
CA LEU A 67 -10.88 -0.68 13.21
C LEU A 67 -10.33 -1.80 14.11
N ASP A 68 -10.48 -1.67 15.43
CA ASP A 68 -10.09 -2.71 16.38
C ASP A 68 -10.99 -3.94 16.19
N GLY A 69 -10.38 -5.05 15.77
CA GLY A 69 -11.09 -6.32 15.56
C GLY A 69 -11.78 -6.46 14.20
N VAL A 70 -11.52 -5.58 13.24
CA VAL A 70 -12.06 -5.69 11.87
C VAL A 70 -11.02 -6.29 10.92
N ILE A 71 -11.43 -7.28 10.13
CA ILE A 71 -10.63 -7.86 9.06
C ILE A 71 -11.24 -7.44 7.71
N GLY A 72 -10.47 -6.75 6.88
CA GLY A 72 -10.84 -6.42 5.51
C GLY A 72 -10.54 -7.56 4.55
N PHE A 73 -11.50 -7.90 3.68
CA PHE A 73 -11.35 -8.95 2.67
C PHE A 73 -11.51 -8.36 1.27
N ALA A 74 -10.47 -8.45 0.43
CA ALA A 74 -10.44 -7.86 -0.91
C ALA A 74 -10.33 -8.95 -1.98
N VAL A 75 -11.22 -8.90 -2.98
CA VAL A 75 -11.26 -9.84 -4.11
C VAL A 75 -11.42 -9.09 -5.41
N ASP A 76 -10.86 -9.65 -6.48
CA ASP A 76 -10.88 -9.04 -7.82
C ASP A 76 -12.26 -9.17 -8.49
N GLN A 77 -12.94 -10.31 -8.34
CA GLN A 77 -14.29 -10.55 -8.86
C GLN A 77 -15.11 -11.42 -7.92
N LEU A 78 -16.38 -11.06 -7.69
CA LEU A 78 -17.31 -11.83 -6.85
C LEU A 78 -18.30 -12.65 -7.69
N ALA A 79 -18.83 -12.07 -8.76
CA ALA A 79 -19.91 -12.69 -9.55
C ALA A 79 -19.42 -13.84 -10.45
N THR A 80 -18.14 -13.83 -10.82
CA THR A 80 -17.54 -14.77 -11.79
C THR A 80 -16.51 -15.71 -11.15
N SER A 81 -16.33 -15.63 -9.82
CA SER A 81 -15.34 -16.41 -9.08
C SER A 81 -16.03 -17.08 -7.87
N PRO A 82 -16.47 -18.34 -8.01
CA PRO A 82 -17.06 -19.10 -6.91
C PRO A 82 -16.13 -19.22 -5.70
N GLU A 83 -14.82 -19.30 -5.92
CA GLU A 83 -13.80 -19.36 -4.87
C GLU A 83 -13.75 -18.09 -4.02
N ALA A 84 -14.01 -16.91 -4.58
CA ALA A 84 -14.12 -15.68 -3.81
C ALA A 84 -15.28 -15.73 -2.80
N VAL A 85 -16.43 -16.29 -3.20
CA VAL A 85 -17.60 -16.46 -2.33
C VAL A 85 -17.30 -17.45 -1.19
N VAL A 86 -16.69 -18.59 -1.52
CA VAL A 86 -16.32 -19.60 -0.52
C VAL A 86 -15.30 -19.06 0.48
N ALA A 87 -14.32 -18.28 0.01
CA ALA A 87 -13.30 -17.69 0.86
C ALA A 87 -13.88 -16.64 1.84
N ILE A 88 -14.83 -15.81 1.39
CA ILE A 88 -15.54 -14.85 2.26
C ILE A 88 -16.31 -15.59 3.36
N GLU A 89 -17.08 -16.62 2.98
CA GLU A 89 -17.91 -17.34 3.94
C GLU A 89 -17.04 -18.10 4.96
N GLY A 90 -15.93 -18.69 4.51
CA GLY A 90 -14.95 -19.30 5.40
C GLY A 90 -14.31 -18.30 6.37
N ALA A 91 -13.93 -17.11 5.89
CA ALA A 91 -13.35 -16.06 6.73
C ALA A 91 -14.35 -15.53 7.79
N ARG A 92 -15.65 -15.54 7.50
CA ARG A 92 -16.70 -15.12 8.44
C ARG A 92 -16.94 -16.12 9.58
N GLN A 93 -16.70 -17.40 9.32
CA GLN A 93 -16.98 -18.49 10.26
C GLN A 93 -15.79 -18.88 11.16
N ALA A 94 -14.63 -18.25 10.95
CA ALA A 94 -13.38 -18.54 11.66
C ALA A 94 -13.24 -17.77 12.98
#